data_AF-A0A660Z2E1-F1
#
_entry.id   AF-A0A660Z2E1-F1
#
_cell.length_a   1.000
_cell.length_b   1.000
_cell.length_c   1.000
_cell.angle_alpha   90.00
_cell.angle_beta   90.00
_cell.angle_gamma   90.00
#
_symmetry.space_group_name_H-M   'P 1'
#
loop_
_entity.id
_entity.type
_entity.pdbx_description
1 polymer ?
#
loop_
_entity_poly.entity_id
_entity_poly.type
_entity_poly.pdbx_seq_one_letter_code
_entity_poly.pdbx_strand_id
1 'polypeptide(L)'
;MNNFVIFPVIFFFLHTSPPLRVSDNQVQIYNSSHQIYLIKQYWHTAVVINKEDIDTTIFPEVNLFDDAGLIDIGWGDEEFYQHPGFDSGLAYKALFYATPSTLRV
;
A
#
# COMPACT_ATOMS: atom_id res chain seq x y z
N MET A 1 -24.69 -7.17 6.93
CA MET A 1 -25.57 -6.28 6.13
C MET A 1 -25.18 -4.83 6.44
N ASN A 2 -24.27 -4.21 5.67
CA ASN A 2 -24.01 -2.76 5.74
C ASN A 2 -23.24 -2.17 4.53
N ASN A 3 -23.21 -2.85 3.37
CA ASN A 3 -22.35 -2.45 2.24
C ASN A 3 -23.07 -1.63 1.15
N PHE A 4 -24.37 -1.32 1.31
CA PHE A 4 -25.16 -0.67 0.25
C PHE A 4 -24.87 0.83 0.08
N VAL A 5 -24.42 1.53 1.13
CA VAL A 5 -24.15 2.98 1.07
C VAL A 5 -22.71 3.29 0.65
N ILE A 6 -21.79 2.37 0.91
CA ILE A 6 -20.37 2.55 0.62
C ILE A 6 -20.07 2.45 -0.89
N PHE A 7 -20.73 1.52 -1.57
CA PHE A 7 -20.53 1.26 -2.99
C PHE A 7 -20.73 2.49 -3.90
N PRO A 8 -21.81 3.29 -3.76
CA PRO A 8 -22.00 4.46 -4.61
C PRO A 8 -20.98 5.58 -4.37
N VAL A 9 -20.48 5.75 -3.13
CA VAL A 9 -19.48 6.79 -2.83
C VAL A 9 -18.12 6.45 -3.43
N ILE A 10 -17.67 5.21 -3.29
CA ILE A 10 -16.43 4.74 -3.93
C ILE A 10 -16.55 4.80 -5.46
N PHE A 11 -17.68 4.34 -6.00
CA PHE A 11 -17.94 4.36 -7.44
C PHE A 11 -17.87 5.79 -7.99
N PHE A 12 -18.50 6.75 -7.31
CA PHE A 12 -18.45 8.16 -7.71
C PHE A 12 -17.03 8.74 -7.64
N PHE A 13 -16.30 8.50 -6.54
CA PHE A 13 -14.92 8.98 -6.39
C PHE A 13 -13.98 8.41 -7.47
N LEU A 14 -14.02 7.09 -7.71
CA LEU A 14 -13.19 6.45 -8.74
C LEU A 14 -13.54 6.94 -10.14
N HIS A 15 -14.83 7.19 -10.43
CA HIS A 15 -15.25 7.66 -11.76
C HIS A 15 -14.90 9.13 -12.03
N THR A 16 -14.74 9.95 -10.97
CA THR A 16 -14.33 11.36 -11.08
C THR A 16 -12.81 11.55 -11.00
N SER A 17 -12.06 10.53 -10.60
CA SER A 17 -10.60 10.63 -10.52
C SER A 17 -9.99 10.79 -11.92
N PRO A 18 -8.95 11.62 -12.08
CA PRO A 18 -8.20 11.65 -13.33
C PRO A 18 -7.70 10.24 -13.66
N PRO A 19 -7.67 9.83 -14.93
CA PRO A 19 -7.11 8.54 -15.29
C PRO A 19 -5.67 8.45 -14.79
N LEU A 20 -5.30 7.30 -14.22
CA LEU A 20 -3.92 7.02 -13.84
C LEU A 20 -3.03 7.25 -15.08
N ARG A 21 -2.14 8.23 -14.99
CA ARG A 21 -1.12 8.48 -16.00
C ARG A 21 0.09 7.63 -15.66
N VAL A 22 0.18 6.46 -16.27
CA VAL A 22 1.40 5.67 -16.26
C VAL A 22 2.38 6.36 -17.19
N SER A 23 3.53 6.81 -16.67
CA SER A 23 4.63 7.24 -17.53
C SER A 23 5.21 6.00 -18.19
N ASP A 24 5.29 5.98 -19.52
CA ASP A 24 6.04 4.97 -20.28
C ASP A 24 7.55 5.18 -20.06
N ASN A 25 7.99 5.06 -18.82
CA ASN A 25 9.39 4.87 -18.52
C ASN A 25 9.72 3.47 -19.03
N GLN A 26 10.72 3.35 -19.90
CA GLN A 26 11.22 2.05 -20.29
C GLN A 26 11.74 1.37 -19.03
N VAL A 27 10.97 0.42 -18.50
CA VAL A 27 11.43 -0.47 -17.45
C VAL A 27 12.60 -1.23 -18.05
N GLN A 28 13.80 -1.03 -17.49
CA GLN A 28 14.95 -1.82 -17.89
C GLN A 28 14.58 -3.29 -17.68
N ILE A 29 14.55 -4.05 -18.78
CA ILE A 29 14.35 -5.50 -18.70
C ILE A 29 15.65 -6.07 -18.19
N TYR A 30 15.76 -6.20 -16.86
CA TYR A 30 16.78 -7.00 -16.25
C TYR A 30 16.49 -8.47 -16.56
N ASN A 31 17.54 -9.25 -16.86
CA ASN A 31 17.41 -10.71 -17.04
C ASN A 31 17.07 -11.45 -15.73
N SER A 32 16.92 -10.73 -14.62
CA SER A 32 16.44 -11.25 -13.33
C SER A 32 14.96 -10.95 -13.17
N SER A 33 14.16 -12.00 -12.98
CA SER A 33 12.77 -11.86 -12.56
C SER A 33 12.69 -11.96 -11.04
N HIS A 34 12.09 -10.96 -10.39
CA HIS A 34 11.74 -11.04 -8.97
C HIS A 34 10.27 -11.40 -8.82
N GLN A 35 9.96 -12.20 -7.80
CA GLN A 35 8.59 -12.58 -7.51
C GLN A 35 7.97 -11.59 -6.52
N ILE A 36 6.84 -11.00 -6.92
CA ILE A 36 6.05 -10.10 -6.07
C ILE A 36 4.72 -10.80 -5.77
N TYR A 37 4.35 -10.85 -4.51
CA TYR A 37 3.08 -11.38 -4.05
C TYR A 37 2.14 -10.22 -3.71
N LEU A 38 0.87 -10.39 -4.05
CA LEU A 38 -0.20 -9.45 -3.69
C LEU A 38 -1.16 -10.16 -2.75
N ILE A 39 -1.24 -9.71 -1.50
CA ILE A 39 -2.18 -10.25 -0.52
C ILE A 39 -3.35 -9.29 -0.40
N LYS A 40 -4.54 -9.76 -0.76
CA LYS A 40 -5.79 -9.00 -0.57
C LYS A 40 -6.39 -9.32 0.79
N GLN A 41 -6.55 -8.31 1.64
CA GLN A 41 -7.26 -8.41 2.90
C GLN A 41 -8.28 -7.26 3.06
N TYR A 42 -9.56 -7.57 2.87
CA TYR A 42 -10.65 -6.57 2.87
C TYR A 42 -10.37 -5.41 1.89
N TRP A 43 -10.07 -4.23 2.44
CA TRP A 43 -9.78 -2.99 1.71
C TRP A 43 -8.28 -2.71 1.58
N HIS A 44 -7.46 -3.56 2.19
CA HIS A 44 -6.03 -3.46 2.17
C HIS A 44 -5.45 -4.45 1.15
N THR A 45 -4.44 -4.00 0.41
CA THR A 45 -3.63 -4.85 -0.46
C THR A 45 -2.18 -4.68 -0.02
N ALA A 46 -1.60 -5.78 0.43
CA ALA A 46 -0.20 -5.86 0.82
C ALA A 46 0.65 -6.24 -0.40
N VAL A 47 1.78 -5.55 -0.59
CA VAL A 47 2.78 -5.85 -1.61
C VAL A 47 3.93 -6.55 -0.91
N VAL A 48 4.08 -7.84 -1.17
CA VAL A 48 5.00 -8.69 -0.42
C VAL A 48 6.12 -9.18 -1.32
N ILE A 49 7.36 -9.07 -0.83
CA ILE A 49 8.59 -9.40 -1.57
C ILE A 49 9.45 -10.33 -0.68
N ASN A 50 10.23 -11.24 -1.28
CA ASN A 50 11.22 -11.99 -0.48
C ASN A 50 12.28 -11.03 0.05
N LYS A 51 12.66 -11.19 1.33
CA LYS A 51 13.70 -10.36 1.94
C LYS A 51 15.03 -10.43 1.16
N GLU A 52 15.37 -11.62 0.68
CA GLU A 52 16.61 -11.87 -0.08
C GLU A 52 16.66 -11.14 -1.44
N ASP A 53 15.51 -10.75 -1.98
CA ASP A 53 15.41 -9.99 -3.23
C ASP A 53 15.54 -8.47 -3.02
N ILE A 54 15.57 -7.99 -1.76
CA ILE A 54 15.63 -6.56 -1.43
C ILE A 54 17.08 -6.09 -1.31
N ASP A 55 17.45 -5.07 -2.09
CA ASP A 55 18.75 -4.42 -1.97
C ASP A 55 18.83 -3.60 -0.67
N THR A 56 19.56 -4.13 0.32
CA THR A 56 19.75 -3.49 1.63
C THR A 56 20.51 -2.17 1.58
N THR A 57 21.18 -1.85 0.47
CA THR A 57 21.83 -0.54 0.28
C THR A 57 20.81 0.55 -0.04
N ILE A 58 19.69 0.17 -0.66
CA ILE A 58 18.56 1.06 -0.98
C ILE A 58 17.55 1.07 0.17
N PHE A 59 17.27 -0.10 0.77
CA PHE A 59 16.30 -0.23 1.85
C PHE A 59 16.86 -0.94 3.08
N PRO A 60 17.69 -0.26 3.89
CA PRO A 60 18.40 -0.87 5.02
C PRO A 60 17.48 -1.29 6.18
N GLU A 61 16.30 -0.70 6.32
CA GLU A 61 15.31 -0.99 7.37
C GLU A 61 14.84 -2.44 7.35
N VAL A 62 14.97 -3.13 6.21
CA VAL A 62 14.66 -4.55 6.09
C VAL A 62 15.49 -5.43 7.04
N ASN A 63 16.67 -4.95 7.47
CA ASN A 63 17.52 -5.64 8.44
C ASN A 63 16.95 -5.61 9.87
N LEU A 64 15.91 -4.80 10.14
CA LEU A 64 15.18 -4.86 11.42
C LEU A 64 14.30 -6.12 11.53
N PHE A 65 14.08 -6.82 10.41
CA PHE A 65 13.22 -7.99 10.29
C PHE A 65 14.03 -9.25 9.98
N ASP A 66 15.01 -9.58 10.84
CA ASP A 66 15.92 -10.71 10.63
C ASP A 66 15.25 -12.09 10.65
N ASP A 67 14.14 -12.22 11.37
CA ASP A 67 13.39 -13.47 11.47
C ASP A 67 12.34 -13.65 10.35
N ALA A 68 12.20 -12.67 9.44
CA ALA A 68 11.18 -12.68 8.38
C ALA A 68 11.77 -13.01 7.00
N GLY A 69 11.22 -14.04 6.34
CA GLY A 69 11.59 -14.39 4.95
C GLY A 69 10.87 -13.56 3.88
N LEU A 70 9.73 -12.96 4.23
CA LEU A 70 8.91 -12.13 3.37
C LEU A 70 8.68 -10.78 4.05
N ILE A 71 8.68 -9.71 3.26
CA ILE A 71 8.53 -8.33 3.71
C ILE A 71 7.30 -7.76 3.03
N ASP A 72 6.36 -7.27 3.82
CA ASP A 72 5.17 -6.56 3.36
C ASP A 72 5.44 -5.06 3.36
N ILE A 73 5.21 -4.41 2.22
CA ILE A 73 5.35 -2.96 2.09
C ILE A 73 3.98 -2.38 1.78
N GLY A 74 3.46 -1.62 2.75
CA GLY A 74 2.20 -0.87 2.64
C GLY A 74 2.43 0.64 2.64
N TRP A 75 1.51 1.39 2.06
CA TRP A 75 1.49 2.85 2.17
C TRP A 75 0.06 3.33 2.43
N GLY A 76 -0.07 4.38 3.23
CA GLY A 76 -1.38 4.92 3.58
C GLY A 76 -1.27 6.19 4.41
N ASP A 77 -2.40 6.59 5.01
CA ASP A 77 -2.48 7.76 5.88
C ASP A 77 -1.63 7.56 7.14
N GLU A 78 -0.81 8.56 7.46
CA GLU A 78 0.15 8.53 8.56
C GLU A 78 -0.53 8.35 9.93
N GLU A 79 -1.55 9.16 10.23
CA GLU A 79 -2.23 9.13 11.52
C GLU A 79 -3.01 7.82 11.70
N PHE A 80 -3.68 7.34 10.66
CA PHE A 80 -4.42 6.09 10.67
C PHE A 80 -3.50 4.88 10.87
N TYR A 81 -2.33 4.85 10.22
CA TYR A 81 -1.38 3.74 10.35
C TYR A 81 -0.71 3.66 11.71
N GLN A 82 -0.40 4.81 12.32
CA GLN A 82 0.28 4.86 13.61
C GLN A 82 -0.69 4.73 14.80
N HIS A 83 -2.00 4.82 14.56
CA HIS A 83 -3.00 4.62 15.62
C HIS A 83 -3.00 3.16 16.10
N PRO A 84 -2.98 2.91 17.43
CA PRO A 84 -2.81 1.55 18.00
C PRO A 84 -3.99 0.59 17.75
N GLY A 85 -5.07 1.08 17.15
CA GLY A 85 -6.25 0.29 16.83
C GLY A 85 -7.05 0.92 15.69
N PHE A 86 -8.23 0.38 15.41
CA PHE A 86 -9.10 0.95 14.38
C PHE A 86 -9.82 2.19 14.89
N ASP A 87 -9.72 3.31 14.16
CA ASP A 87 -10.50 4.52 14.39
C ASP A 87 -11.27 4.90 13.11
N SER A 88 -12.60 4.95 13.21
CA SER A 88 -13.47 5.25 12.05
C SER A 88 -13.39 6.70 11.60
N GLY A 89 -13.06 7.63 12.50
CA GLY A 89 -12.88 9.04 12.18
C GLY A 89 -11.61 9.27 11.38
N LEU A 90 -10.50 8.64 11.77
CA LEU A 90 -9.25 8.64 11.01
C LEU A 90 -9.42 7.95 9.66
N ALA A 91 -10.16 6.83 9.59
CA ALA A 91 -10.47 6.19 8.31
C ALA A 91 -11.24 7.12 7.36
N TYR A 92 -12.24 7.84 7.89
CA TYR A 92 -12.98 8.84 7.12
C TYR A 92 -12.06 9.99 6.69
N LYS A 93 -11.21 10.49 7.59
CA LYS A 93 -10.25 11.56 7.28
C LYS A 93 -9.31 11.16 6.14
N ALA A 94 -8.72 9.96 6.22
CA ALA A 94 -7.82 9.40 5.23
C ALA A 94 -8.46 9.23 3.84
N LEU A 95 -9.77 8.94 3.78
CA LEU A 95 -10.48 8.74 2.51
C LEU A 95 -10.84 10.04 1.79
N PHE A 96 -11.13 11.11 2.54
CA PHE A 96 -11.76 12.32 2.00
C PHE A 96 -10.90 13.58 2.06
N TYR A 97 -9.77 13.56 2.78
CA TYR A 97 -8.89 14.71 2.90
C TYR A 97 -7.46 14.36 2.46
N ALA A 98 -6.77 15.36 1.88
CA ALA A 98 -5.35 15.23 1.61
C ALA A 98 -4.57 15.32 2.94
N THR A 99 -3.96 14.21 3.32
CA THR A 99 -3.19 14.05 4.55
C THR A 99 -1.79 13.51 4.23
N PRO A 100 -0.82 13.65 5.16
CA PRO A 100 0.48 13.00 5.01
C PRO A 100 0.32 11.48 4.87
N SER A 101 1.14 10.90 3.99
CA SER A 101 1.23 9.45 3.83
C SER A 101 2.51 8.93 4.47
N THR A 102 2.45 7.72 5.03
CA THR A 102 3.61 6.99 5.54
C THR A 102 3.71 5.60 4.92
N LEU A 103 4.93 5.08 4.90
CA LEU A 103 5.23 3.72 4.50
C LEU A 103 5.27 2.84 5.74
N ARG A 104 4.69 1.64 5.64
CA ARG A 104 4.69 0.61 6.68
C ARG A 104 5.41 -0.61 6.16
N VAL A 105 6.32 -1.12 6.99
CA VAL A 105 7.01 -2.40 6.82
C VAL A 105 6.81 -3.24 8.06
#